data_AF-A0A2T6CP32-F1
#
_entry.id   AF-A0A2T6CP32-F1
#
_cell.length_a   1.000
_cell.length_b   1.000
_cell.length_c   1.000
_cell.angle_alpha   90.00
_cell.angle_beta   90.00
_cell.angle_gamma   90.00
#
_symmetry.space_group_name_H-M   'P 1'
#
loop_
_entity.id
_entity.type
_entity.pdbx_description
1 polymer ?
#
loop_
_entity_poly.entity_id
_entity_poly.type
_entity_poly.pdbx_seq_one_letter_code
_entity_poly.pdbx_strand_id
1 'polypeptide(L)'
;MPSTTVPQVDTETVQLLLEAGYTAVGVGLTDRADAIFAGLRVLRPESDAPLIGKAVSLISSGKYAEAVKVLENEALAVVPGSPLARAFIGMALQLQGLGSQARETLEAVVAEDSDPSATSLARNLLESNG
;
A
#
# COMPACT_ATOMS: atom_id res chain seq x y z
N MET A 1 5.08 25.27 -24.16
CA MET A 1 4.66 24.13 -23.32
C MET A 1 3.71 24.68 -22.28
N PRO A 2 2.44 24.24 -22.18
CA PRO A 2 1.59 24.67 -21.08
C PRO A 2 2.16 24.08 -19.79
N SER A 3 2.49 24.93 -18.83
CA SER A 3 2.77 24.52 -17.47
C SER A 3 1.46 24.01 -16.86
N THR A 4 1.22 22.70 -16.92
CA THR A 4 0.11 22.08 -16.18
C THR A 4 0.46 22.15 -14.70
N THR A 5 0.07 23.25 -14.06
CA THR A 5 0.03 23.34 -12.61
C THR A 5 -0.89 22.25 -12.10
N VAL A 6 -0.32 21.29 -11.37
CA VAL A 6 -1.11 20.26 -10.68
C VAL A 6 -2.11 21.00 -9.78
N PRO A 7 -3.43 20.74 -9.89
CA PRO A 7 -4.41 21.43 -9.07
C PRO A 7 -4.08 21.22 -7.60
N GLN A 8 -4.07 22.32 -6.83
CA GLN A 8 -3.83 22.25 -5.40
C GLN A 8 -5.08 21.66 -4.73
N VAL A 9 -5.03 20.37 -4.44
CA VAL A 9 -6.09 19.63 -3.75
C VAL A 9 -5.75 19.56 -2.26
N ASP A 10 -6.70 19.95 -1.42
CA ASP A 10 -6.53 19.92 0.03
C ASP A 10 -6.42 18.49 0.59
N THR A 11 -5.99 18.40 1.85
CA THR A 11 -5.76 17.11 2.52
C THR A 11 -7.05 16.32 2.72
N GLU A 12 -8.18 16.99 2.99
CA GLU A 12 -9.48 16.35 3.19
C GLU A 12 -9.95 15.64 1.91
N THR A 13 -9.82 16.32 0.77
CA THR A 13 -10.15 15.73 -0.53
C THR A 13 -9.21 14.56 -0.87
N VAL A 14 -7.92 14.65 -0.53
CA VAL A 14 -6.98 13.53 -0.71
C VAL A 14 -7.37 12.32 0.15
N GLN A 15 -7.77 12.55 1.40
CA GLN A 15 -8.24 11.49 2.30
C GLN A 15 -9.52 10.85 1.77
N LEU A 16 -10.49 11.65 1.33
CA LEU A 16 -11.73 11.16 0.73
C LEU A 16 -11.47 10.32 -0.53
N LEU A 17 -10.52 10.74 -1.37
CA LEU A 17 -10.12 9.97 -2.54
C LEU A 17 -9.44 8.65 -2.15
N LEU A 18 -8.59 8.63 -1.12
CA LEU A 18 -8.02 7.38 -0.61
C LEU A 18 -9.12 6.43 -0.12
N GLU A 19 -10.07 6.92 0.68
CA GLU A 19 -11.20 6.14 1.17
C GLU A 19 -12.08 5.60 0.03
N ALA A 20 -12.34 6.42 -0.99
CA ALA A 20 -13.08 6.01 -2.18
C ALA A 20 -12.31 4.92 -2.96
N GLY A 21 -10.98 5.04 -3.07
CA GLY A 21 -10.11 4.02 -3.67
C GLY A 21 -10.18 2.70 -2.93
N TYR A 22 -10.02 2.70 -1.60
CA TYR A 22 -10.14 1.49 -0.78
C TYR A 22 -11.55 0.90 -0.79
N THR A 23 -12.59 1.73 -0.81
CA THR A 23 -13.98 1.27 -0.97
C THR A 23 -14.17 0.56 -2.30
N ALA A 24 -13.64 1.12 -3.39
CA ALA A 24 -13.71 0.52 -4.72
C ALA A 24 -13.01 -0.85 -4.76
N VAL A 25 -11.85 -1.00 -4.12
CA VAL A 25 -11.19 -2.31 -3.93
C VAL A 25 -12.14 -3.28 -3.22
N GLY A 26 -12.72 -2.86 -2.09
CA GLY A 26 -13.57 -3.71 -1.25
C GLY A 26 -14.81 -4.26 -1.97
N VAL A 27 -15.33 -3.55 -2.97
CA VAL A 27 -16.47 -4.00 -3.80
C VAL A 27 -16.06 -4.60 -5.15
N GLY A 28 -14.76 -4.82 -5.38
CA GLY A 28 -14.24 -5.46 -6.60
C GLY A 28 -14.17 -4.53 -7.83
N LEU A 29 -14.30 -3.22 -7.66
CA LEU A 29 -14.16 -2.22 -8.72
C LEU A 29 -12.69 -1.79 -8.90
N THR A 30 -11.81 -2.76 -9.16
CA THR A 30 -10.35 -2.56 -9.16
C THR A 30 -9.88 -1.55 -10.22
N ASP A 31 -10.49 -1.52 -11.41
CA ASP A 31 -10.18 -0.51 -12.44
C ASP A 31 -10.45 0.93 -11.94
N ARG A 32 -11.50 1.12 -11.14
CA ARG A 32 -11.83 2.44 -10.55
C ARG A 32 -10.83 2.81 -9.46
N ALA A 33 -10.47 1.84 -8.61
CA ALA A 33 -9.47 2.04 -7.57
C ALA A 33 -8.11 2.44 -8.19
N ASP A 34 -7.68 1.74 -9.24
CA ASP A 34 -6.42 2.01 -9.93
C ASP A 34 -6.38 3.42 -10.53
N ALA A 35 -7.48 3.88 -11.13
CA ALA A 35 -7.60 5.25 -11.64
C ALA A 35 -7.49 6.30 -10.52
N ILE A 36 -8.11 6.06 -9.37
CA ILE A 36 -8.06 6.95 -8.20
C ILE A 36 -6.64 7.03 -7.65
N PHE A 37 -5.99 5.89 -7.42
CA PHE A 37 -4.62 5.86 -6.89
C PHE A 37 -3.60 6.46 -7.86
N ALA A 38 -3.79 6.26 -9.18
CA ALA A 38 -2.96 6.93 -10.18
C ALA A 38 -3.09 8.46 -10.13
N GLY A 39 -4.32 8.97 -9.97
CA GLY A 39 -4.56 10.41 -9.78
C GLY A 39 -3.92 10.93 -8.50
N LEU A 40 -4.09 10.23 -7.38
CA LEU A 40 -3.50 10.58 -6.10
C LEU A 40 -1.97 10.60 -6.13
N ARG A 41 -1.33 9.68 -6.87
CA ARG A 41 0.12 9.69 -7.06
C ARG A 41 0.61 10.96 -7.75
N VAL A 42 -0.16 11.53 -8.67
CA VAL A 42 0.17 12.81 -9.32
C VAL A 42 0.00 13.97 -8.33
N LEU A 43 -1.00 13.91 -7.45
CA LEU A 43 -1.30 14.95 -6.46
C LEU A 43 -0.35 14.93 -5.24
N ARG A 44 0.23 13.77 -4.91
CA ARG A 44 1.12 13.54 -3.77
C ARG A 44 2.28 12.63 -4.18
N PRO A 45 3.20 13.11 -5.04
CA PRO A 45 4.34 12.31 -5.51
C PRO A 45 5.31 11.90 -4.40
N GLU A 46 5.31 12.61 -3.26
CA GLU A 46 6.12 12.35 -2.07
C GLU A 46 5.49 11.33 -1.11
N SER A 47 4.27 10.89 -1.38
CA SER A 47 3.56 9.92 -0.55
C SER A 47 3.56 8.54 -1.19
N ASP A 48 3.83 7.52 -0.40
CA ASP A 48 3.69 6.12 -0.76
C ASP A 48 2.25 5.59 -0.60
N ALA A 49 1.36 6.33 0.05
CA ALA A 49 -0.03 5.91 0.29
C ALA A 49 -0.79 5.53 -1.00
N PRO A 50 -0.67 6.24 -2.13
CA PRO A 50 -1.31 5.82 -3.38
C PRO A 50 -0.71 4.53 -3.95
N LEU A 51 0.59 4.28 -3.73
CA LEU A 51 1.27 3.06 -4.15
C LEU A 51 0.88 1.86 -3.28
N ILE A 52 0.68 2.09 -1.99
CA ILE A 52 0.08 1.10 -1.08
C ILE A 52 -1.35 0.78 -1.51
N GLY A 53 -2.16 1.78 -1.86
CA GLY A 53 -3.51 1.57 -2.40
C GLY A 53 -3.51 0.71 -3.67
N LYS A 54 -2.61 1.00 -4.62
CA LYS A 54 -2.40 0.17 -5.82
C LYS A 54 -2.02 -1.27 -5.45
N ALA A 55 -1.12 -1.46 -4.50
CA ALA A 55 -0.73 -2.80 -4.04
C ALA A 55 -1.91 -3.56 -3.41
N VAL A 56 -2.76 -2.87 -2.65
CA VAL A 56 -4.00 -3.46 -2.09
C VAL A 56 -4.98 -3.89 -3.20
N SER A 57 -5.13 -3.10 -4.27
CA SER A 57 -5.91 -3.46 -5.48
C SER A 57 -5.35 -4.71 -6.18
N LEU A 58 -4.03 -4.84 -6.25
CA LEU A 58 -3.36 -6.03 -6.80
C LEU A 58 -3.58 -7.25 -5.91
N ILE A 59 -3.47 -7.10 -4.58
CA ILE A 59 -3.74 -8.15 -3.61
C ILE A 59 -5.19 -8.64 -3.73
N SER A 60 -6.18 -7.74 -3.79
CA SER A 60 -7.60 -8.12 -3.96
C SER A 60 -7.87 -8.83 -5.28
N SER A 61 -7.03 -8.60 -6.29
CA SER A 61 -7.08 -9.26 -7.59
C SER A 61 -6.28 -10.58 -7.66
N GLY A 62 -5.69 -11.03 -6.54
CA GLY A 62 -4.86 -12.24 -6.49
C GLY A 62 -3.46 -12.07 -7.10
N LYS A 63 -3.04 -10.84 -7.45
CA LYS A 63 -1.76 -10.54 -8.11
C LYS A 63 -0.67 -10.23 -7.08
N TYR A 64 -0.40 -11.17 -6.19
CA TYR A 64 0.46 -10.95 -5.02
C TYR A 64 1.92 -10.58 -5.40
N ALA A 65 2.49 -11.28 -6.38
CA ALA A 65 3.86 -11.00 -6.83
C ALA A 65 4.01 -9.60 -7.45
N GLU A 66 2.97 -9.11 -8.12
CA GLU A 66 2.96 -7.74 -8.66
C GLU A 66 2.82 -6.71 -7.52
N ALA A 67 2.00 -7.00 -6.50
CA ALA A 67 1.88 -6.15 -5.32
C ALA A 67 3.22 -5.97 -4.60
N VAL A 68 3.95 -7.06 -4.37
CA VAL A 68 5.31 -7.01 -3.79
C VAL A 68 6.23 -6.12 -4.63
N LYS A 69 6.26 -6.31 -5.96
CA LYS A 69 7.09 -5.49 -6.86
C LYS A 69 6.74 -4.01 -6.80
N VAL A 70 5.46 -3.64 -6.71
CA VAL A 70 5.04 -2.23 -6.59
C VAL A 70 5.52 -1.66 -5.26
N LEU A 71 5.36 -2.39 -4.17
CA LEU A 71 5.77 -1.93 -2.84
C LEU A 71 7.29 -1.78 -2.74
N GLU A 72 8.06 -2.76 -3.21
CA GLU A 72 9.52 -2.74 -3.14
C GLU A 72 10.14 -1.70 -4.08
N ASN A 73 9.72 -1.68 -5.35
CA ASN A 73 10.38 -0.87 -6.37
C ASN A 73 9.83 0.54 -6.48
N GLU A 74 8.56 0.76 -6.12
CA GLU A 74 7.92 2.07 -6.22
C GLU A 74 7.70 2.68 -4.84
N ALA A 75 7.02 2.00 -3.91
CA ALA A 75 6.64 2.61 -2.63
C ALA A 75 7.87 2.91 -1.75
N LEU A 76 8.76 1.94 -1.56
CA LEU A 76 9.99 2.12 -0.79
C LEU A 76 11.02 3.02 -1.48
N ALA A 77 10.89 3.26 -2.79
CA ALA A 77 11.69 4.26 -3.49
C ALA A 77 11.23 5.69 -3.19
N VAL A 78 9.93 5.88 -2.92
CA VAL A 78 9.35 7.18 -2.52
C VAL A 78 9.60 7.43 -1.02
N VAL A 79 9.29 6.45 -0.17
CA VAL A 79 9.50 6.53 1.28
C VAL A 79 10.39 5.36 1.72
N PRO A 80 11.72 5.54 1.74
CA PRO A 80 12.64 4.53 2.24
C PRO A 80 12.30 4.14 3.68
N GLY A 81 12.11 2.85 3.92
CA GLY A 81 11.81 2.34 5.25
C GLY A 81 10.35 2.49 5.69
N SER A 82 9.41 2.83 4.79
CA SER A 82 7.97 2.88 5.13
C SER A 82 7.50 1.61 5.85
N PRO A 83 7.13 1.70 7.14
CA PRO A 83 6.69 0.54 7.91
C PRO A 83 5.40 -0.06 7.34
N LEU A 84 4.50 0.81 6.87
CA LEU A 84 3.22 0.39 6.30
C LEU A 84 3.41 -0.34 4.97
N ALA A 85 4.30 0.15 4.09
CA ALA A 85 4.63 -0.57 2.86
C ALA A 85 5.23 -1.96 3.15
N ARG A 86 6.12 -2.06 4.15
CA ARG A 86 6.70 -3.35 4.59
C ARG A 86 5.66 -4.29 5.18
N ALA A 87 4.68 -3.80 5.93
CA ALA A 87 3.58 -4.63 6.43
C ALA A 87 2.74 -5.21 5.28
N PHE A 88 2.44 -4.41 4.25
CA PHE A 88 1.75 -4.90 3.06
C PHE A 88 2.61 -5.83 2.19
N ILE A 89 3.93 -5.68 2.16
CA ILE A 89 4.84 -6.68 1.54
C ILE A 89 4.69 -8.02 2.25
N GLY A 90 4.73 -8.02 3.60
CA GLY A 90 4.50 -9.22 4.39
C GLY A 90 3.16 -9.88 4.11
N MET A 91 2.08 -9.10 4.04
CA MET A 91 0.74 -9.60 3.64
C MET A 91 0.75 -10.24 2.26
N ALA A 92 1.32 -9.58 1.26
CA ALA A 92 1.37 -10.10 -0.11
C ALA A 92 2.20 -11.38 -0.21
N LEU A 93 3.35 -11.44 0.46
CA LEU A 93 4.20 -12.65 0.53
C LEU A 93 3.46 -13.81 1.19
N GLN A 94 2.71 -13.55 2.27
CA GLN A 94 1.89 -14.55 2.94
C GLN A 94 0.84 -15.14 2.00
N LEU A 95 0.11 -14.28 1.28
CA LEU A 95 -0.90 -14.70 0.31
C LEU A 95 -0.31 -15.39 -0.93
N GLN A 96 0.95 -15.07 -1.27
CA GLN A 96 1.71 -15.78 -2.31
C GLN A 96 2.19 -17.17 -1.88
N GLY A 97 2.07 -17.53 -0.60
CA GLY A 97 2.58 -18.79 -0.04
C GLY A 97 4.06 -18.74 0.38
N LEU A 98 4.67 -17.55 0.41
CA LEU A 98 6.06 -17.32 0.85
C LEU A 98 6.11 -17.01 2.36
N GLY A 99 5.54 -17.90 3.17
CA GLY A 99 5.30 -17.68 4.61
C GLY A 99 6.55 -17.35 5.42
N SER A 100 7.70 -17.95 5.12
CA SER A 100 8.96 -17.65 5.83
C SER A 100 9.42 -16.21 5.60
N GLN A 101 9.39 -15.73 4.36
CA GLN A 101 9.78 -14.35 4.01
C GLN A 101 8.76 -13.34 4.56
N ALA A 102 7.48 -13.68 4.50
CA ALA A 102 6.42 -12.88 5.11
C ALA A 102 6.67 -12.70 6.61
N ARG A 103 6.94 -13.81 7.33
CA ARG A 103 7.18 -13.80 8.76
C ARG A 103 8.38 -12.93 9.14
N GLU A 104 9.52 -13.13 8.47
CA GLU A 104 10.73 -12.32 8.70
C GLU A 104 10.45 -10.82 8.50
N THR A 105 9.74 -10.48 7.41
CA THR A 105 9.39 -9.09 7.10
C THR A 105 8.49 -8.48 8.18
N LEU A 106 7.45 -9.19 8.60
CA LEU A 106 6.47 -8.72 9.59
C LEU A 106 7.07 -8.64 11.00
N GLU A 107 7.90 -9.61 11.40
CA GLU A 107 8.61 -9.57 12.68
C GLU A 107 9.55 -8.36 12.75
N ALA A 108 10.23 -8.03 11.65
CA ALA A 108 11.07 -6.84 11.58
C ALA A 108 10.26 -5.52 11.65
N VAL A 109 9.03 -5.47 11.12
CA VAL A 109 8.14 -4.31 11.31
C VAL A 109 7.74 -4.18 12.79
N VAL A 110 7.35 -5.29 13.43
CA VAL A 110 6.96 -5.28 14.85
C VAL A 110 8.12 -4.92 15.77
N ALA A 111 9.34 -5.36 15.45
CA ALA A 111 10.53 -5.06 16.23
C ALA A 111 10.95 -3.58 16.13
N GLU A 112 10.72 -2.94 14.98
CA GLU A 112 11.02 -1.52 14.79
C GLU A 112 10.03 -0.62 15.53
N ASP A 113 8.76 -1.02 15.59
CA ASP A 113 7.65 -0.35 16.29
C ASP A 113 7.58 1.17 16.06
N SER A 114 7.88 1.60 14.83
CA SER A 114 7.97 3.01 14.44
C SER A 114 6.64 3.60 13.97
N ASP A 115 5.68 2.76 13.57
CA ASP A 115 4.33 3.16 13.16
C ASP A 115 3.27 2.23 13.79
N PRO A 116 2.39 2.74 14.68
CA PRO A 116 1.41 1.90 15.37
C PRO A 116 0.46 1.14 14.44
N SER A 117 0.06 1.74 13.31
CA SER A 117 -0.85 1.11 12.36
C SER A 117 -0.17 -0.05 11.63
N ALA A 118 1.06 0.15 11.18
CA ALA A 118 1.88 -0.89 10.56
C ALA A 118 2.19 -2.02 11.55
N THR A 119 2.56 -1.68 12.79
CA THR A 119 2.81 -2.67 13.85
C THR A 119 1.56 -3.50 14.14
N SER A 120 0.40 -2.85 14.30
CA SER A 120 -0.87 -3.55 14.53
C SER A 120 -1.25 -4.47 13.38
N LEU A 121 -1.09 -4.00 12.13
CA LEU A 121 -1.32 -4.82 10.94
C LEU A 121 -0.37 -6.04 10.94
N ALA A 122 0.91 -5.82 11.21
CA ALA A 122 1.90 -6.89 11.19
C ALA A 122 1.66 -7.94 12.28
N ARG A 123 1.27 -7.54 13.49
CA ARG A 123 0.87 -8.47 14.57
C ARG A 123 -0.33 -9.31 14.16
N ASN A 124 -1.39 -8.68 13.64
CA ASN A 124 -2.59 -9.40 13.19
C ASN A 124 -2.27 -10.44 12.10
N LEU A 125 -1.39 -10.10 11.16
CA LEU A 125 -0.97 -11.01 10.08
C LEU A 125 -0.17 -12.21 10.62
N LEU A 126 0.74 -11.97 11.56
CA LEU A 126 1.51 -13.04 12.22
C LEU A 126 0.63 -14.00 13.01
N GLU A 127 -0.41 -13.49 13.67
CA GLU A 127 -1.39 -14.30 14.42
C GLU A 127 -2.30 -15.11 13.50
N SER A 128 -2.68 -14.58 12.33
CA SER A 128 -3.56 -15.26 11.36
C SER A 128 -2.94 -16.51 10.70
N ASN A 129 -1.65 -16.74 10.91
CA ASN A 129 -0.84 -17.78 10.26
C ASN A 129 -0.12 -18.71 11.26
N GLY A 130 -0.52 -18.67 12.54
CA GLY A 130 -0.05 -19.55 13.62
C GLY A 130 -0.91 -20.79 13.83
#